data_AF-A0A946PWG6-F1
#
_entry.id   AF-A0A946PWG6-F1
#
_cell.length_a   1.000
_cell.length_b   1.000
_cell.length_c   1.000
_cell.angle_alpha   90.00
_cell.angle_beta   90.00
_cell.angle_gamma   90.00
#
_symmetry.space_group_name_H-M   'P 1'
#
loop_
_entity.id
_entity.type
_entity.pdbx_description
1 polymer ?
#
loop_
_entity_poly.entity_id
_entity_poly.type
_entity_poly.pdbx_seq_one_letter_code
_entity_poly.pdbx_strand_id
1 'polypeptide(L)'
;MKLWRNSMKEIAIVIGVIVLVFLVMDYNTRLEKLNQLNEKALTARAEATQAMQTQVALQTQIAIATSDPVTEGEARKNGEIQEGDQLIIPMPAPGTLPMEIIPSTPAPERLMKWQIWYALFFER
;
A
#
# COMPACT_ATOMS: atom_id res chain seq x y z
N MET A 1 -7.12 15.59 70.78
CA MET A 1 -6.83 14.69 69.63
C MET A 1 -7.99 14.48 68.63
N LYS A 2 -9.27 14.67 69.00
CA LYS A 2 -10.41 14.39 68.10
C LYS A 2 -10.54 15.36 66.91
N LEU A 3 -10.19 16.64 67.11
CA LEU A 3 -10.25 17.69 66.09
C LEU A 3 -9.26 17.45 64.94
N TRP A 4 -8.04 16.99 65.24
CA TRP A 4 -7.00 16.72 64.24
C TRP A 4 -7.34 15.54 63.30
N ARG A 5 -8.08 14.54 63.81
CA ARG A 5 -8.50 13.37 63.02
C ARG A 5 -9.64 13.68 62.04
N ASN A 6 -10.49 14.66 62.32
CA ASN A 6 -11.53 15.08 61.39
C ASN A 6 -10.95 15.88 60.22
N SER A 7 -10.03 16.81 60.50
CA SER A 7 -9.34 17.56 59.46
C SER A 7 -8.54 16.66 58.51
N MET A 8 -7.91 15.58 59.00
CA MET A 8 -7.25 14.61 58.11
C MET A 8 -8.21 13.84 57.20
N LYS A 9 -9.41 13.52 57.68
CA LYS A 9 -10.43 12.87 56.84
C LYS A 9 -10.92 13.81 55.74
N GLU A 10 -11.16 15.07 56.08
CA GLU A 10 -11.55 16.11 55.13
C GLU A 10 -10.46 16.33 54.06
N ILE A 11 -9.19 16.41 54.47
CA ILE A 11 -8.05 16.50 53.55
C ILE A 11 -7.96 15.26 52.65
N ALA A 12 -8.15 14.06 53.19
CA ALA A 12 -8.12 12.84 52.40
C ALA A 12 -9.25 12.78 51.35
N ILE A 13 -10.45 13.28 51.69
CA ILE A 13 -11.56 13.37 50.74
C ILE A 13 -11.24 14.37 49.62
N VAL A 14 -10.71 15.54 49.97
CA VAL A 14 -10.33 16.56 48.97
C VAL A 14 -9.25 16.03 48.03
N ILE A 15 -8.22 15.38 48.57
CA ILE A 15 -7.17 14.73 47.75
C ILE A 15 -7.78 13.65 46.87
N GLY A 16 -8.68 12.82 47.39
CA GLY A 16 -9.37 11.78 46.62
C GLY A 16 -10.14 12.35 45.43
N VAL A 17 -10.87 13.45 45.63
CA VAL A 17 -11.60 14.14 44.56
C VAL A 17 -10.64 14.69 43.51
N ILE A 18 -9.54 15.33 43.93
CA ILE A 18 -8.52 15.85 43.01
C ILE A 18 -7.95 14.74 42.14
N VAL A 19 -7.56 13.62 42.76
CA VAL A 19 -7.03 12.44 42.04
C VAL A 19 -8.06 11.90 41.04
N LEU A 20 -9.33 11.83 41.44
CA LEU A 20 -10.41 11.35 40.57
C LEU A 20 -10.60 12.25 39.35
N VAL A 21 -10.56 13.57 39.52
CA VAL A 21 -10.63 14.54 38.41
C VAL A 21 -9.46 14.35 37.44
N PHE A 22 -8.23 14.20 37.94
CA PHE A 22 -7.06 13.93 37.09
C PHE A 22 -7.20 12.61 36.33
N LEU A 23 -7.72 11.56 36.97
CA LEU A 23 -7.90 10.25 36.35
C LEU A 23 -8.90 10.31 35.20
N VAL A 24 -10.04 10.98 35.40
CA VAL A 24 -11.05 11.18 34.34
C VAL A 24 -10.48 12.00 33.19
N MET A 25 -9.69 13.03 33.47
CA MET A 25 -9.06 13.86 32.43
C MET A 25 -8.05 13.09 31.59
N ASP A 26 -7.15 12.33 32.23
CA ASP A 26 -6.15 11.50 31.54
C ASP A 26 -6.84 10.39 30.73
N TYR A 27 -7.85 9.74 31.30
CA TYR A 27 -8.64 8.72 30.62
C TYR A 27 -9.33 9.28 29.37
N ASN A 28 -10.02 10.42 29.49
CA ASN A 28 -10.69 11.06 28.37
C ASN A 28 -9.70 11.44 27.26
N THR A 29 -8.55 12.01 27.62
CA THR A 29 -7.52 12.40 26.66
C THR A 29 -6.97 11.17 25.91
N ARG A 30 -6.75 10.06 26.62
CA ARG A 30 -6.30 8.80 26.02
C ARG A 30 -7.35 8.22 25.09
N LEU A 31 -8.62 8.22 25.49
CA LEU A 31 -9.71 7.73 24.63
C LEU A 31 -9.83 8.54 23.35
N GLU A 32 -9.78 9.87 23.45
CA GLU A 32 -9.85 10.73 22.27
C GLU A 32 -8.67 10.46 21.32
N LYS A 33 -7.46 10.34 21.86
CA LYS A 33 -6.27 10.00 21.06
C LYS A 33 -6.39 8.62 20.41
N LEU A 34 -6.89 7.62 21.13
CA LEU A 34 -7.13 6.28 20.58
C LEU A 34 -8.15 6.30 19.46
N ASN A 35 -9.23 7.06 19.63
CA ASN A 35 -10.27 7.17 18.61
C ASN A 35 -9.74 7.84 17.34
N GLN A 36 -9.00 8.95 17.49
CA GLN A 36 -8.34 9.62 16.35
C GLN A 36 -7.33 8.72 15.63
N LEU A 37 -6.55 7.93 16.36
CA LEU A 37 -5.60 6.98 15.76
C LEU A 37 -6.32 5.85 15.02
N ASN A 38 -7.43 5.35 15.56
CA ASN A 38 -8.23 4.30 14.94
C ASN A 38 -8.87 4.78 13.63
N GLU A 39 -9.47 5.97 13.63
CA GLU A 39 -10.01 6.60 12.41
C GLU A 39 -8.94 6.72 11.32
N LYS A 40 -7.75 7.23 11.65
CA LYS A 40 -6.63 7.31 10.70
C LYS A 40 -6.20 5.93 10.18
N ALA A 41 -6.17 4.92 11.04
CA ALA A 41 -5.83 3.56 10.65
C ALA A 41 -6.89 2.94 9.72
N LEU A 42 -8.18 3.23 9.93
CA LEU A 42 -9.27 2.80 9.06
C LEU A 42 -9.14 3.45 7.67
N THR A 43 -8.89 4.76 7.59
CA THR A 43 -8.65 5.44 6.31
C THR A 43 -7.46 4.86 5.57
N ALA A 44 -6.32 4.69 6.25
CA ALA A 44 -5.11 4.13 5.64
C ALA A 44 -5.32 2.69 5.14
N ARG A 45 -6.08 1.87 5.86
CA ARG A 45 -6.45 0.51 5.42
C ARG A 45 -7.35 0.53 4.19
N ALA A 46 -8.31 1.45 4.13
CA ALA A 46 -9.18 1.61 2.98
C ALA A 46 -8.39 2.01 1.72
N GLU A 47 -7.51 3.01 1.84
CA GLU A 47 -6.60 3.44 0.76
C GLU A 47 -5.68 2.31 0.30
N ALA A 48 -5.08 1.57 1.23
CA ALA A 48 -4.23 0.43 0.91
C ALA A 48 -5.00 -0.69 0.18
N THR A 49 -6.23 -0.97 0.61
CA THR A 49 -7.09 -1.98 -0.04
C THR A 49 -7.45 -1.55 -1.46
N GLN A 50 -7.81 -0.28 -1.65
CA GLN A 50 -8.11 0.26 -2.98
C GLN A 50 -6.90 0.21 -3.91
N ALA A 51 -5.71 0.56 -3.40
CA ALA A 51 -4.46 0.48 -4.15
C ALA A 51 -4.12 -0.96 -4.56
N MET A 52 -4.27 -1.92 -3.63
CA MET A 52 -4.07 -3.35 -3.90
C MET A 52 -5.04 -3.87 -4.96
N GLN A 53 -6.33 -3.54 -4.85
CA GLN A 53 -7.33 -3.93 -5.86
C GLN A 53 -6.99 -3.37 -7.24
N THR A 54 -6.55 -2.11 -7.31
CA THR A 54 -6.14 -1.47 -8.57
C THR A 54 -4.91 -2.16 -9.15
N GLN A 55 -3.93 -2.49 -8.32
CA GLN A 55 -2.73 -3.22 -8.74
C GLN A 55 -3.08 -4.60 -9.31
N VAL A 56 -3.94 -5.35 -8.64
CA VAL A 56 -4.41 -6.66 -9.12
C VAL A 56 -5.14 -6.50 -10.45
N ALA A 57 -6.05 -5.53 -10.58
CA ALA A 57 -6.76 -5.29 -11.83
C ALA A 57 -5.82 -4.91 -12.99
N LEU A 58 -4.78 -4.11 -12.73
CA LEU A 58 -3.77 -3.76 -13.72
C LEU A 58 -2.89 -4.95 -14.09
N GLN A 59 -2.46 -5.77 -13.12
CA GLN A 59 -1.70 -6.99 -13.39
C GLN A 59 -2.51 -7.98 -14.24
N THR A 60 -3.79 -8.15 -13.93
CA THR A 60 -4.68 -9.00 -14.73
C THR A 60 -4.82 -8.47 -16.16
N GLN A 61 -4.95 -7.15 -16.35
CA GLN A 61 -5.00 -6.55 -17.69
C GLN A 61 -3.70 -6.77 -18.46
N ILE A 62 -2.54 -6.63 -17.83
CA ILE A 62 -1.24 -6.91 -18.46
C ILE A 62 -1.14 -8.38 -18.84
N ALA A 63 -1.54 -9.29 -17.95
CA ALA A 63 -1.52 -10.73 -18.22
C ALA A 63 -2.43 -11.11 -19.39
N ILE A 64 -3.64 -10.54 -19.46
CA ILE A 64 -4.56 -10.74 -20.59
C ILE A 64 -3.98 -10.15 -21.87
N ALA A 65 -3.47 -8.91 -21.84
CA ALA A 65 -2.92 -8.24 -23.02
C ALA A 65 -1.67 -8.94 -23.58
N THR A 66 -0.89 -9.59 -22.71
CA THR A 66 0.31 -10.36 -23.10
C THR A 66 -0.02 -11.83 -23.41
N SER A 67 -1.29 -12.24 -23.29
CA SER A 67 -1.67 -13.63 -23.51
C SER A 67 -1.72 -13.98 -25.01
N ASP A 68 -1.16 -15.13 -25.36
CA ASP A 68 -1.22 -15.72 -26.70
C ASP A 68 -2.63 -15.72 -27.33
N PRO A 69 -3.72 -16.11 -26.63
CA PRO A 69 -5.06 -16.12 -27.23
C PRO A 69 -5.59 -14.74 -27.62
N VAL A 70 -5.19 -13.65 -26.93
CA VAL A 70 -5.57 -12.29 -27.33
C VAL A 70 -4.81 -11.86 -28.58
N THR A 71 -3.52 -12.21 -28.66
CA THR A 71 -2.69 -11.93 -29.83
C THR A 71 -3.17 -12.68 -31.06
N GLU A 72 -3.52 -13.97 -30.92
CA GLU A 72 -4.07 -14.79 -31.99
C GLU A 72 -5.47 -14.31 -32.43
N GLY A 73 -6.31 -13.91 -31.48
CA GLY A 73 -7.63 -13.35 -31.76
C GLY A 73 -7.56 -12.05 -32.58
N GLU A 74 -6.64 -11.15 -32.22
CA GLU A 74 -6.45 -9.90 -32.96
C GLU A 74 -5.79 -10.15 -34.32
N ALA A 75 -4.84 -11.09 -34.41
CA ALA A 75 -4.26 -11.51 -35.69
C ALA A 75 -5.30 -12.11 -36.64
N ARG A 76 -6.24 -12.95 -36.15
CA ARG A 76 -7.39 -13.41 -36.96
C ARG A 76 -8.27 -12.26 -37.42
N LYS A 77 -8.58 -11.32 -36.52
CA LYS A 77 -9.46 -10.18 -36.82
C LYS A 77 -8.85 -9.24 -37.86
N ASN A 78 -7.52 -9.07 -37.84
CA ASN A 78 -6.78 -8.27 -38.82
C ASN A 78 -6.51 -9.03 -40.13
N GLY A 79 -6.88 -10.31 -40.22
CA GLY A 79 -6.68 -11.14 -41.41
C GLY A 79 -5.26 -11.66 -41.59
N GLU A 80 -4.43 -11.60 -40.54
CA GLU A 80 -3.05 -12.10 -40.54
C GLU A 80 -2.99 -13.63 -40.43
N ILE A 81 -4.02 -14.27 -39.85
CA ILE A 81 -4.14 -15.73 -39.68
C ILE A 81 -5.56 -16.17 -40.08
N GLN A 82 -5.69 -17.27 -40.82
CA GLN A 82 -6.98 -17.83 -41.25
C GLN A 82 -7.34 -19.15 -40.54
N GLU A 83 -8.60 -19.57 -40.61
CA GLU A 83 -9.03 -20.89 -40.12
C GLU A 83 -8.29 -22.00 -40.89
N GLY A 84 -7.49 -22.78 -40.16
CA GLY A 84 -6.68 -23.88 -40.72
C GLY A 84 -5.18 -23.60 -40.82
N ASP A 85 -4.73 -22.38 -40.55
CA ASP A 85 -3.29 -22.07 -40.46
C ASP A 85 -2.65 -22.81 -39.28
N GLN A 86 -1.49 -23.43 -39.53
CA GLN A 86 -0.69 -24.08 -38.48
C GLN A 86 0.39 -23.12 -37.97
N LEU A 87 0.48 -23.02 -36.64
CA LEU A 87 1.54 -22.26 -35.98
C LEU A 87 2.90 -22.93 -36.24
N ILE A 88 3.73 -22.34 -37.09
CA ILE A 88 5.11 -22.80 -37.32
C ILE A 88 6.02 -21.90 -36.50
N ILE A 89 6.63 -22.45 -35.46
CA ILE A 89 7.67 -21.76 -34.68
C ILE A 89 9.02 -22.06 -35.35
N PRO A 90 9.68 -21.08 -35.99
CA PRO A 90 10.97 -21.32 -36.62
C PRO A 90 12.00 -21.65 -35.54
N MET A 91 12.57 -22.86 -35.59
CA MET A 91 13.74 -23.16 -34.79
C MET A 91 14.98 -22.58 -35.47
N PRO A 92 15.92 -21.97 -34.73
CA PRO A 92 17.16 -21.50 -35.29
C PRO A 92 17.92 -22.66 -35.94
N ALA A 93 18.46 -22.43 -37.13
CA ALA A 93 19.30 -23.41 -37.81
C ALA A 93 20.56 -23.71 -36.97
N PRO A 94 21.11 -24.94 -37.01
CA PRO A 94 22.36 -25.25 -36.33
C PRO A 94 23.46 -24.29 -36.83
N GLY A 95 23.94 -23.40 -35.96
CA GLY A 95 24.98 -22.40 -36.27
C GLY A 95 24.50 -20.94 -36.42
N THR A 96 23.20 -20.65 -36.34
CA THR A 96 22.73 -19.25 -36.23
C THR A 96 23.00 -18.68 -34.83
N LEU A 97 23.65 -17.51 -34.79
CA LEU A 97 23.80 -16.73 -33.55
C LEU A 97 22.41 -16.32 -33.04
N PRO A 98 22.14 -16.39 -31.72
CA PRO A 98 20.89 -15.91 -31.16
C PRO A 98 20.62 -14.46 -31.60
N MET A 99 19.38 -14.15 -31.99
CA MET A 99 18.96 -12.76 -32.20
C MET A 99 19.22 -11.97 -30.92
N GLU A 100 19.86 -10.83 -31.07
CA GLU A 100 20.16 -9.91 -29.98
C GLU A 100 18.82 -9.40 -29.42
N ILE A 101 18.47 -9.88 -28.23
CA ILE A 101 17.26 -9.45 -27.52
C ILE A 101 17.49 -7.99 -27.18
N ILE A 102 16.80 -7.06 -27.85
CA ILE A 102 16.82 -5.66 -27.45
C ILE A 102 16.12 -5.60 -26.09
N PRO A 103 16.83 -5.30 -24.99
CA PRO A 103 16.17 -5.21 -23.69
C PRO A 103 15.15 -4.07 -23.76
N SER A 104 13.91 -4.36 -23.37
CA SER A 104 12.91 -3.32 -23.18
C SER A 104 13.42 -2.32 -22.14
N THR A 105 13.29 -1.03 -22.43
CA THR A 105 13.68 0.02 -21.49
C THR A 105 12.96 -0.23 -20.16
N PRO A 106 13.68 -0.39 -19.04
CA PRO A 106 13.04 -0.65 -17.76
C PRO A 106 12.09 0.50 -17.43
N ALA A 107 10.89 0.16 -16.95
CA ALA A 107 9.96 1.16 -16.47
C ALA A 107 10.66 2.00 -15.38
N PRO A 108 10.51 3.34 -15.39
CA PRO A 108 11.16 4.19 -14.41
C PRO A 108 10.75 3.76 -13.01
N GLU A 109 11.75 3.51 -12.16
CA GLU A 109 11.52 3.12 -10.78
C GLU A 109 10.75 4.24 -10.07
N ARG A 110 9.58 3.90 -9.50
CA ARG A 110 8.76 4.89 -8.80
C ARG A 110 9.39 5.20 -7.45
N LEU A 111 10.23 6.23 -7.42
CA LEU A 111 10.84 6.72 -6.19
C LEU A 111 9.78 7.21 -5.21
N MET A 112 9.94 6.83 -3.94
CA MET A 112 9.14 7.35 -2.84
C MET A 112 9.51 8.81 -2.58
N LYS A 113 8.55 9.62 -2.13
CA LYS A 113 8.74 11.07 -1.92
C LYS A 113 9.98 11.41 -1.08
N TRP A 114 10.28 10.61 -0.05
CA TRP A 114 11.45 10.83 0.81
C TRP A 114 12.79 10.63 0.09
N GLN A 115 12.86 9.70 -0.88
CA GLN A 115 14.07 9.45 -1.67
C GLN A 115 14.39 10.65 -2.56
N ILE A 116 13.34 11.29 -3.10
CA ILE A 116 13.46 12.53 -3.89
C ILE A 116 14.02 13.66 -3.03
N TRP A 117 13.50 13.82 -1.80
CA TRP A 117 14.01 14.83 -0.87
C TRP A 117 15.46 14.55 -0.46
N TYR A 118 15.80 13.30 -0.17
CA TYR A 118 17.16 12.92 0.18
C TYR A 118 18.15 13.23 -0.96
N ALA A 119 17.83 12.84 -2.19
CA ALA A 119 18.67 13.10 -3.36
C ALA A 119 18.89 14.60 -3.60
N LEU A 120 17.84 15.42 -3.44
CA LEU A 120 17.93 16.89 -3.60
C LEU A 120 18.86 17.57 -2.59
N PHE A 121 18.96 17.04 -1.37
CA PHE A 121 19.76 17.66 -0.30
C PHE A 121 21.16 17.07 -0.15
N PHE A 122 21.37 15.81 -0.53
CA PHE A 122 22.59 15.06 -0.18
C PHE A 122 23.34 14.43 -1.36
N GLU A 123 22.77 14.36 -2.56
CA GLU A 123 23.39 13.69 -3.72
C GLU A 123 23.85 14.67 -4.83
N ARG A 124 24.22 15.90 -4.46
CA ARG A 124 24.74 16.91 -5.41
C ARG A 124 26.21 16.70 -5.74
#